data_AF-A0A2D6EZH0-F1
#
_entry.id   AF-A0A2D6EZH0-F1
#
_cell.length_a   1.000
_cell.length_b   1.000
_cell.length_c   1.000
_cell.angle_alpha   90.00
_cell.angle_beta   90.00
_cell.angle_gamma   90.00
#
_symmetry.space_group_name_H-M   'P 1'
#
loop_
_entity.id
_entity.type
_entity.pdbx_description
1 polymer ?
#
loop_
_entity_poly.entity_id
_entity_poly.type
_entity_poly.pdbx_seq_one_letter_code
_entity_poly.pdbx_strand_id
1 'polypeptide(L)'
;MDGDKFKSYRKAGKIAVQALEYGITILKEDTLLFDATLKIEEKIKALGGQLAFPINMSLNTGAAHFTPLPGDQTKVQSIDTIKLDVGVHVDGYIG
;
A
#
# COMPACT_ATOMS: atom_id res chain seq x y z
N MET A 1 25.09 9.49 14.45
CA MET A 1 24.49 10.20 13.30
C MET A 1 24.13 9.30 12.11
N ASP A 2 24.55 8.03 12.03
CA ASP A 2 23.99 7.08 11.02
C ASP A 2 23.04 6.02 11.61
N GLY A 3 23.19 5.67 12.89
CA GLY A 3 22.33 4.68 13.55
C GLY A 3 20.84 5.05 13.54
N ASP A 4 20.52 6.33 13.58
CA ASP A 4 19.12 6.79 13.57
C ASP A 4 18.50 6.71 12.17
N LYS A 5 19.29 6.87 11.09
CA LYS A 5 18.82 6.69 9.71
C LYS A 5 18.42 5.24 9.45
N PHE A 6 19.26 4.29 9.86
CA PHE A 6 18.97 2.86 9.70
C PHE A 6 17.76 2.41 10.54
N LYS A 7 17.50 3.05 11.69
CA LYS A 7 16.27 2.82 12.45
C LYS A 7 15.05 3.26 11.66
N SER A 8 15.08 4.44 11.03
CA SER A 8 13.96 4.93 10.21
C SER A 8 13.70 4.04 8.99
N TYR A 9 14.74 3.62 8.24
CA TYR A 9 14.60 2.65 7.15
C TYR A 9 13.98 1.32 7.62
N ARG A 10 14.50 0.74 8.71
CA ARG A 10 13.97 -0.53 9.26
C ARG A 10 12.53 -0.37 9.75
N LYS A 11 12.18 0.78 10.33
CA LYS A 11 10.81 1.05 10.76
C LYS A 11 9.89 1.18 9.55
N ALA A 12 10.27 1.96 8.54
CA ALA A 12 9.50 2.12 7.30
C ALA A 12 9.23 0.75 6.65
N GLY A 13 10.27 -0.06 6.42
CA GLY A 13 10.11 -1.40 5.83
C GLY A 13 9.24 -2.35 6.65
N LYS A 14 9.33 -2.30 8.00
CA LYS A 14 8.43 -3.08 8.86
C LYS A 14 6.96 -2.67 8.73
N ILE A 15 6.70 -1.39 8.52
CA ILE A 15 5.33 -0.88 8.32
C ILE A 15 4.84 -1.25 6.92
N ALA A 16 5.70 -1.13 5.90
CA ALA A 16 5.39 -1.51 4.53
C ALA A 16 4.99 -2.99 4.43
N VAL A 17 5.74 -3.91 5.06
CA VAL A 17 5.37 -5.34 5.13
C VAL A 17 4.01 -5.54 5.80
N GLN A 18 3.76 -4.93 6.96
CA GLN A 18 2.47 -5.06 7.64
C GLN A 18 1.30 -4.50 6.83
N ALA A 19 1.52 -3.42 6.08
CA ALA A 19 0.52 -2.83 5.19
C ALA A 19 0.26 -3.71 3.96
N LEU A 20 1.31 -4.30 3.38
CA LEU A 20 1.23 -5.26 2.28
C LEU A 20 0.45 -6.51 2.70
N GLU A 21 0.82 -7.11 3.84
CA GLU A 21 0.14 -8.27 4.40
C GLU A 21 -1.33 -7.97 4.68
N TYR A 22 -1.63 -6.81 5.27
CA TYR A 22 -3.00 -6.37 5.49
C TYR A 22 -3.77 -6.21 4.16
N GLY A 23 -3.16 -5.60 3.15
CA GLY A 23 -3.74 -5.46 1.81
C GLY A 23 -4.13 -6.82 1.20
N ILE A 24 -3.24 -7.82 1.30
CA ILE A 24 -3.52 -9.20 0.86
C ILE A 24 -4.76 -9.78 1.57
N THR A 25 -4.97 -9.48 2.86
CA THR A 25 -6.13 -10.01 3.59
C THR A 25 -7.47 -9.38 3.20
N ILE A 26 -7.48 -8.14 2.70
CA ILE A 26 -8.72 -7.41 2.40
C ILE A 26 -9.08 -7.38 0.92
N LEU A 27 -8.12 -7.62 0.03
CA LEU A 27 -8.34 -7.68 -1.42
C LEU A 27 -9.00 -9.00 -1.82
N LYS A 28 -10.31 -9.08 -1.57
CA LYS A 28 -11.16 -10.23 -1.94
C LYS A 28 -12.14 -9.84 -3.04
N GLU A 29 -12.74 -10.83 -3.69
CA GLU A 29 -13.81 -10.60 -4.68
C GLU A 29 -14.87 -9.61 -4.16
N ASP A 30 -15.38 -8.77 -5.06
CA ASP A 30 -16.29 -7.64 -4.81
C ASP A 30 -15.74 -6.48 -3.97
N THR A 31 -14.50 -6.57 -3.47
CA THR A 31 -13.87 -5.44 -2.77
C THR A 31 -13.65 -4.29 -3.73
N LEU A 32 -14.13 -3.10 -3.35
CA LEU A 32 -13.85 -1.88 -4.08
C LEU A 32 -12.37 -1.50 -3.88
N LEU A 33 -11.62 -1.36 -4.98
CA LEU A 33 -10.20 -1.03 -4.90
C LEU A 33 -9.99 0.30 -4.18
N PHE A 34 -10.83 1.30 -4.42
CA PHE A 34 -10.76 2.58 -3.73
C PHE A 34 -10.85 2.42 -2.19
N ASP A 35 -11.80 1.63 -1.69
CA ASP A 35 -11.93 1.38 -0.25
C ASP A 35 -10.72 0.62 0.32
N ALA A 36 -10.17 -0.33 -0.45
CA ALA A 36 -8.95 -1.03 -0.06
C ALA A 36 -7.74 -0.09 0.03
N THR A 37 -7.57 0.81 -0.94
CA THR A 37 -6.54 1.87 -0.91
C THR A 37 -6.61 2.65 0.40
N LEU A 38 -7.79 3.20 0.72
CA LEU A 38 -7.97 4.03 1.92
C LEU A 38 -7.66 3.26 3.20
N LYS A 39 -8.13 2.01 3.31
CA LYS A 39 -7.83 1.16 4.47
C LYS A 39 -6.34 0.87 4.64
N ILE A 40 -5.61 0.64 3.54
CA ILE A 40 -4.17 0.38 3.58
C ILE A 40 -3.41 1.66 3.98
N GLU A 41 -3.80 2.82 3.42
CA GLU A 41 -3.21 4.11 3.80
C GLU A 41 -3.44 4.45 5.28
N GLU A 42 -4.65 4.21 5.78
CA GLU A 42 -4.98 4.37 7.20
C GLU A 42 -4.15 3.44 8.08
N LYS A 43 -3.96 2.18 7.66
CA LYS A 43 -3.10 1.22 8.37
C LYS A 43 -1.66 1.72 8.48
N ILE A 44 -1.09 2.28 7.41
CA ILE A 44 0.26 2.85 7.40
C ILE A 44 0.36 3.99 8.41
N LYS A 45 -0.60 4.93 8.36
CA LYS A 45 -0.65 6.09 9.28
C LYS A 45 -0.79 5.63 10.74
N ALA A 46 -1.65 4.65 11.00
CA ALA A 46 -1.88 4.11 12.35
C ALA A 46 -0.65 3.41 12.94
N LEU A 47 0.21 2.82 12.10
CA LEU A 47 1.48 2.23 12.51
C LEU A 47 2.61 3.26 12.69
N GLY A 48 2.32 4.55 12.48
CA GLY A 48 3.27 5.65 12.66
C GLY A 48 4.24 5.82 11.48
N GLY A 49 3.82 5.41 10.28
CA GLY A 49 4.48 5.71 9.01
C GLY A 49 3.71 6.78 8.23
N GLN A 50 4.28 7.21 7.11
CA GLN A 50 3.63 8.08 6.12
C GLN A 50 3.78 7.47 4.73
N LEU A 51 2.95 7.88 3.77
CA LEU A 51 2.98 7.35 2.41
C LEU A 51 4.20 7.89 1.67
N ALA A 52 5.10 7.01 1.24
CA ALA A 52 6.23 7.42 0.37
C ALA A 52 5.76 7.71 -1.05
N PHE A 53 4.75 6.96 -1.50
CA PHE A 53 4.03 7.12 -2.76
C PHE A 53 2.60 6.57 -2.60
N PRO A 54 1.66 6.88 -3.53
CA PRO A 54 0.29 6.36 -3.46
C PRO A 54 0.24 4.84 -3.47
N ILE A 55 -0.74 4.22 -2.81
CA ILE A 55 -0.92 2.77 -2.94
C ILE A 55 -1.28 2.45 -4.40
N ASN A 56 -0.51 1.58 -5.05
CA ASN A 56 -0.79 1.15 -6.41
C ASN A 56 -1.36 -0.27 -6.42
N MET A 57 -2.36 -0.50 -7.27
CA MET A 57 -3.06 -1.77 -7.43
C MET A 57 -3.31 -2.06 -8.92
N SER A 58 -2.24 -2.26 -9.68
CA SER A 58 -2.37 -2.53 -11.12
C SER A 58 -2.94 -3.92 -11.38
N LEU A 59 -3.99 -4.00 -12.19
CA LEU A 59 -4.69 -5.26 -12.51
C LEU A 59 -4.23 -5.85 -13.83
N ASN A 60 -4.22 -7.18 -13.92
CA ASN A 60 -4.04 -7.96 -15.14
C ASN A 60 -2.84 -7.49 -15.97
N THR A 61 -3.07 -6.97 -17.17
CA THR A 61 -2.02 -6.49 -18.09
C THR A 61 -1.37 -5.17 -17.67
N GLY A 62 -2.00 -4.39 -16.79
CA GLY A 62 -1.41 -3.15 -16.28
C GLY A 62 -0.18 -3.45 -15.42
N ALA A 63 0.98 -2.88 -15.73
CA ALA A 63 2.23 -3.27 -15.09
C ALA A 63 2.44 -2.62 -13.71
N ALA A 64 2.22 -1.30 -13.61
CA ALA A 64 2.51 -0.51 -12.41
C ALA A 64 1.69 0.80 -12.39
N HIS A 65 1.83 1.56 -11.31
CA HIS A 65 1.41 2.96 -11.16
C HIS A 65 -0.10 3.25 -11.28
N PHE A 66 -0.97 2.24 -11.20
CA PHE A 66 -2.40 2.48 -11.13
C PHE A 66 -2.83 2.65 -9.68
N THR A 67 -3.43 3.79 -9.35
CA THR A 67 -4.08 4.03 -8.05
C THR A 67 -5.54 4.45 -8.29
N PRO A 68 -6.52 3.86 -7.58
CA PRO A 68 -7.92 4.25 -7.71
C PRO A 68 -8.14 5.72 -7.33
N LEU A 69 -8.87 6.45 -8.16
CA LEU A 69 -9.26 7.84 -7.87
C LEU A 69 -10.59 7.90 -7.11
N PRO A 70 -10.91 9.03 -6.43
CA PRO A 70 -12.24 9.22 -5.84
C PRO A 70 -13.36 8.99 -6.86
N GLY A 71 -14.29 8.09 -6.51
CA GLY A 71 -15.40 7.70 -7.39
C GLY A 71 -15.09 6.52 -8.33
N ASP A 72 -13.88 5.98 -8.31
CA ASP A 72 -13.56 4.74 -9.02
C ASP A 72 -14.40 3.58 -8.47
N GLN A 73 -15.12 2.90 -9.36
CA GLN A 73 -16.03 1.79 -9.04
C GLN A 73 -15.42 0.40 -9.31
N THR A 74 -14.11 0.34 -9.61
CA THR A 74 -13.43 -0.91 -9.92
C THR A 74 -13.43 -1.85 -8.71
N LYS A 75 -13.99 -3.04 -8.91
CA LYS A 75 -14.04 -4.12 -7.92
C LYS A 75 -13.14 -5.27 -8.33
N VAL A 76 -12.53 -5.90 -7.33
CA VAL A 76 -11.77 -7.14 -7.50
C VAL A 76 -12.67 -8.25 -8.06
N GLN A 77 -12.22 -8.89 -9.13
CA GLN A 77 -12.80 -10.13 -9.65
C GLN A 77 -11.96 -11.33 -9.19
N SER A 78 -12.59 -12.49 -9.02
CA SER A 78 -11.89 -13.73 -8.64
C SER A 78 -10.80 -14.17 -9.63
N ILE A 79 -10.86 -13.71 -10.89
CA ILE A 79 -9.87 -14.02 -11.93
C ILE A 79 -8.72 -13.00 -12.02
N ASP A 80 -8.78 -11.91 -11.26
CA ASP A 80 -7.81 -10.82 -11.42
C ASP A 80 -6.43 -11.18 -10.87
N THR A 81 -5.39 -10.75 -11.61
CA THR A 81 -4.02 -10.70 -11.07
C THR A 81 -3.70 -9.26 -10.66
N ILE A 82 -3.58 -9.02 -9.36
CA ILE A 82 -3.36 -7.69 -8.78
C ILE A 82 -1.91 -7.55 -8.32
N LYS A 83 -1.24 -6.47 -8.75
CA LYS A 83 0.07 -6.07 -8.24
C LYS A 83 -0.15 -4.95 -7.23
N LEU A 84 -0.12 -5.30 -5.95
CA LEU A 84 -0.17 -4.35 -4.85
C LEU A 84 1.24 -3.84 -4.56
N ASP A 85 1.44 -2.53 -4.69
CA ASP A 85 2.70 -1.85 -4.41
C ASP A 85 2.48 -0.80 -3.31
N VAL A 86 3.32 -0.89 -2.28
CA VAL A 86 3.19 -0.14 -1.03
C VAL A 86 4.53 0.52 -0.72
N GLY A 87 4.49 1.82 -0.46
CA GLY A 87 5.66 2.59 -0.05
C GLY A 87 5.40 3.35 1.24
N VAL A 88 6.29 3.18 2.21
CA VAL A 88 6.21 3.88 3.48
C VAL A 88 7.47 4.70 3.69
N HIS A 89 7.36 5.89 4.27
CA HIS A 89 8.51 6.58 4.82
C HIS A 89 8.35 6.91 6.29
N VAL A 90 9.49 6.98 6.98
CA VAL A 90 9.63 7.52 8.34
C VAL A 90 10.76 8.54 8.28
N ASP A 91 10.49 9.79 8.67
CA ASP A 91 11.44 10.92 8.59
C ASP A 91 12.07 11.13 7.20
N GLY A 92 11.35 10.72 6.15
CA GLY A 92 11.80 10.80 4.76
C GLY A 92 12.61 9.59 4.26
N TYR A 93 12.87 8.60 5.11
CA TYR A 93 13.54 7.35 4.74
C TYR A 93 12.51 6.31 4.31
N ILE A 94 12.61 5.86 3.06
CA ILE A 94 11.62 5.01 2.38
C ILE A 94 11.93 3.53 2.59
N GLY A 95 10.90 2.72 2.85
CA GLY A 95 10.98 1.26 2.92
C GLY A 95 9.68 0.58 2.56
#